data_AF-A0A163M605-F1
#
_entry.id   AF-A0A163M605-F1
#
_cell.length_a   1.000
_cell.length_b   1.000
_cell.length_c   1.000
_cell.angle_alpha   90.00
_cell.angle_beta   90.00
_cell.angle_gamma   90.00
#
_symmetry.space_group_name_H-M   'P 1'
#
loop_
_entity.id
_entity.type
_entity.pdbx_description
1 polymer ?
#
loop_
_entity_poly.entity_id
_entity_poly.type
_entity_poly.pdbx_seq_one_letter_code
_entity_poly.pdbx_strand_id
1 'polypeptide(L)'
;MKKLLISISTVMIFFLANVIPTQASGNEVIEHGILKNNRVLIPIRAVSQNMGIDVKWNQFQKTAQLTIGETVITLAVQFKRALVNQDRDDFDAPVELIQNTTYVPLRFVSQTMGAEVKWDQKTKEATVILDDKQVVVKLMKPKYQVPTNQRLSDTRIARLSEKLNEASDLSKVKQVRTYFKPYFTDRLIQQIIEQEGLHFKEMNFDMNTATVNYASNTSAMLIQSYIPGNILTGELHYVFDREAHIIYANGAWKVDKVSDHLRQIPNMSLEPDLQ
;
A
#
# COMPACT_ATOMS: atom_id res chain seq x y z
N MET A 1 -33.98 -6.74 84.99
CA MET A 1 -32.75 -6.61 84.18
C MET A 1 -33.03 -7.18 82.80
N LYS A 2 -32.92 -6.34 81.76
CA LYS A 2 -33.15 -6.68 80.35
C LYS A 2 -32.05 -7.61 79.82
N LYS A 3 -32.38 -8.63 79.04
CA LYS A 3 -31.45 -9.22 78.05
C LYS A 3 -32.16 -9.39 76.71
N LEU A 4 -31.45 -8.88 75.71
CA LEU A 4 -31.85 -8.46 74.38
C LEU A 4 -31.68 -9.64 73.40
N LEU A 5 -32.69 -9.92 72.58
CA LEU A 5 -32.58 -10.82 71.43
C LEU A 5 -31.87 -10.09 70.30
N ILE A 6 -30.75 -10.65 69.81
CA ILE A 6 -30.05 -10.17 68.62
C ILE A 6 -30.60 -10.94 67.43
N SER A 7 -31.35 -10.24 66.57
CA SER A 7 -31.76 -10.73 65.25
C SER A 7 -30.66 -10.40 64.25
N ILE A 8 -30.15 -11.42 63.56
CA ILE A 8 -29.20 -11.26 62.45
C ILE A 8 -30.04 -11.20 61.17
N SER A 9 -30.22 -9.99 60.62
CA SER A 9 -30.73 -9.81 59.26
C SER A 9 -29.57 -9.76 58.28
N THR A 10 -29.47 -10.79 57.45
CA THR A 10 -28.59 -10.85 56.28
C THR A 10 -29.09 -9.86 55.24
N VAL A 11 -28.37 -8.76 55.02
CA VAL A 11 -28.65 -7.83 53.93
C VAL A 11 -27.99 -8.38 52.67
N MET A 12 -28.79 -8.89 51.74
CA MET A 12 -28.34 -9.31 50.42
C MET A 12 -28.41 -8.08 49.50
N ILE A 13 -27.25 -7.50 49.18
CA ILE A 13 -27.15 -6.35 48.27
C ILE A 13 -27.23 -6.87 46.84
N PHE A 14 -28.37 -6.66 46.17
CA PHE A 14 -28.47 -6.83 44.72
C PHE A 14 -27.79 -5.65 44.02
N PHE A 15 -26.61 -5.88 43.45
CA PHE A 15 -26.05 -4.99 42.43
C PHE A 15 -26.84 -5.19 41.13
N LEU A 16 -27.83 -4.33 40.88
CA LEU A 16 -28.36 -4.16 39.53
C LEU A 16 -27.28 -3.49 38.69
N ALA A 17 -26.52 -4.29 37.95
CA ALA A 17 -25.75 -3.78 36.84
C ALA A 17 -26.75 -3.20 35.83
N ASN A 18 -26.89 -1.87 35.79
CA ASN A 18 -27.49 -1.21 34.65
C ASN A 18 -26.58 -1.47 33.45
N VAL A 19 -26.84 -2.55 32.73
CA VAL A 19 -26.35 -2.73 31.37
C VAL A 19 -27.04 -1.64 30.58
N ILE A 20 -26.33 -0.54 30.31
CA ILE A 20 -26.75 0.40 29.29
C ILE A 20 -26.71 -0.41 28.00
N PRO A 21 -27.83 -0.64 27.30
CA PRO A 21 -27.77 -1.24 25.98
C PRO A 21 -26.98 -0.27 25.10
N THR A 22 -25.76 -0.63 24.73
CA THR A 22 -24.95 0.12 23.76
C THR A 22 -25.55 -0.09 22.37
N GLN A 23 -26.72 0.48 22.12
CA GLN A 23 -27.20 0.73 20.77
C GLN A 23 -26.57 2.04 20.32
N ALA A 24 -25.37 1.93 19.76
CA ALA A 24 -24.85 2.88 18.82
C ALA A 24 -24.42 2.09 17.59
N SER A 25 -25.39 1.76 16.72
CA SER A 25 -25.15 1.56 15.29
C SER A 25 -24.73 2.91 14.70
N GLY A 26 -23.58 3.40 15.12
CA GLY A 26 -22.85 4.42 14.40
C GLY A 26 -22.00 3.68 13.39
N ASN A 27 -22.19 3.97 12.11
CA ASN A 27 -21.28 3.45 11.08
C ASN A 27 -19.85 3.75 11.51
N GLU A 28 -18.98 2.73 11.58
CA GLU A 28 -17.56 2.99 11.85
C GLU A 28 -17.01 3.91 10.75
N VAL A 29 -16.23 4.90 11.16
CA VAL A 29 -15.68 5.91 10.25
C VAL A 29 -14.17 5.71 10.18
N ILE A 30 -13.69 5.43 8.97
CA ILE A 30 -12.26 5.35 8.64
C ILE A 30 -11.87 6.64 7.92
N GLU A 31 -11.03 7.46 8.57
CA GLU A 31 -10.63 8.77 8.04
C GLU A 31 -9.38 8.75 7.13
N HIS A 32 -8.93 7.56 6.74
CA HIS A 32 -7.64 7.37 6.06
C HIS A 32 -7.76 6.95 4.59
N GLY A 33 -8.90 7.15 3.92
CA GLY A 33 -9.02 6.88 2.48
C GLY A 33 -8.13 7.83 1.66
N ILE A 34 -7.55 7.37 0.55
CA ILE A 34 -6.63 8.17 -0.27
C ILE A 34 -7.17 8.28 -1.70
N LEU A 35 -7.21 9.49 -2.25
CA LEU A 35 -7.45 9.69 -3.68
C LEU A 35 -6.12 9.85 -4.41
N LYS A 36 -5.76 8.88 -5.25
CA LYS A 36 -4.52 8.87 -6.02
C LYS A 36 -4.80 8.41 -7.44
N ASN A 37 -4.26 9.12 -8.43
CA ASN A 37 -4.45 8.82 -9.86
C ASN A 37 -5.93 8.59 -10.24
N ASN A 38 -6.83 9.41 -9.69
CA ASN A 38 -8.28 9.29 -9.88
C ASN A 38 -8.88 7.94 -9.41
N ARG A 39 -8.26 7.32 -8.40
CA ARG A 39 -8.73 6.11 -7.72
C ARG A 39 -8.76 6.33 -6.22
N VAL A 40 -9.85 5.89 -5.60
CA VAL A 40 -9.96 5.85 -4.14
C VAL A 40 -9.31 4.55 -3.68
N LEU A 41 -8.26 4.69 -2.88
CA LEU A 41 -7.59 3.61 -2.18
C LEU A 41 -8.03 3.61 -0.73
N ILE A 42 -8.26 2.43 -0.17
CA ILE A 42 -8.73 2.27 1.21
C ILE A 42 -7.80 1.36 2.01
N PRO A 43 -7.64 1.59 3.33
CA PRO A 43 -6.82 0.76 4.19
C PRO A 43 -7.50 -0.59 4.40
N ILE A 44 -7.03 -1.62 3.68
CA ILE A 44 -7.77 -2.88 3.54
C ILE A 44 -8.02 -3.57 4.88
N ARG A 45 -7.04 -3.55 5.80
CA ARG A 45 -7.20 -4.17 7.12
C ARG A 45 -8.29 -3.50 7.94
N ALA A 46 -8.32 -2.16 7.99
CA ALA A 46 -9.30 -1.42 8.79
C ALA A 46 -10.73 -1.63 8.24
N VAL A 47 -10.88 -1.60 6.92
CA VAL A 47 -12.18 -1.88 6.27
C VAL A 47 -12.61 -3.33 6.50
N SER A 48 -11.70 -4.29 6.31
CA SER A 48 -12.00 -5.72 6.45
C SER A 48 -12.36 -6.10 7.88
N GLN A 49 -11.63 -5.60 8.87
CA GLN A 49 -11.91 -5.87 10.29
C GLN A 49 -13.30 -5.38 10.70
N ASN A 50 -13.71 -4.21 10.22
CA ASN A 50 -15.06 -3.70 10.39
C ASN A 50 -16.15 -4.57 9.76
N MET A 51 -15.79 -5.31 8.71
CA MET A 51 -16.65 -6.28 8.06
C MET A 51 -16.56 -7.68 8.70
N GLY A 52 -15.78 -7.84 9.77
CA GLY A 52 -15.53 -9.12 10.44
C GLY A 52 -14.62 -10.07 9.65
N ILE A 53 -13.80 -9.54 8.75
CA ILE A 53 -12.87 -10.29 7.90
C ILE A 53 -11.45 -10.09 8.44
N ASP A 54 -10.78 -11.20 8.75
CA ASP A 54 -9.38 -11.18 9.18
C ASP A 54 -8.43 -10.93 8.00
N VAL A 55 -7.32 -10.25 8.27
CA VAL A 55 -6.29 -9.93 7.27
C VAL A 55 -4.92 -10.35 7.78
N LYS A 56 -4.41 -11.45 7.22
CA LYS A 56 -3.06 -11.96 7.50
C LYS A 56 -2.05 -11.24 6.62
N TRP A 57 -0.98 -10.75 7.23
CA TRP A 57 0.10 -10.07 6.51
C TRP A 57 1.37 -10.90 6.53
N ASN A 58 1.94 -11.13 5.35
CA ASN A 58 3.28 -11.71 5.21
C ASN A 58 4.28 -10.59 4.90
N GLN A 59 5.15 -10.30 5.86
CA GLN A 59 6.15 -9.24 5.74
C GLN A 59 7.20 -9.52 4.66
N PHE A 60 7.62 -10.77 4.48
CA PHE A 60 8.67 -11.14 3.52
C PHE A 60 8.15 -11.11 2.08
N GLN A 61 6.94 -11.61 1.87
CA GLN A 61 6.31 -11.60 0.53
C GLN A 61 5.65 -10.24 0.21
N LYS A 62 5.46 -9.39 1.22
CA LYS A 62 4.65 -8.17 1.15
C LYS A 62 3.25 -8.46 0.63
N THR A 63 2.61 -9.49 1.18
CA THR A 63 1.26 -9.93 0.79
C THR A 63 0.25 -9.81 1.92
N ALA A 64 -0.97 -9.43 1.57
CA ALA A 64 -2.13 -9.44 2.45
C ALA A 64 -3.09 -10.56 2.00
N GLN A 65 -3.48 -11.43 2.92
CA GLN A 65 -4.45 -12.50 2.68
C GLN A 65 -5.70 -12.25 3.50
N LEU A 66 -6.86 -12.26 2.85
CA LEU A 66 -8.18 -12.13 3.44
C LEU A 66 -8.93 -13.45 3.29
N THR A 67 -9.77 -13.79 4.26
CA THR A 67 -10.63 -14.98 4.20
C THR A 67 -12.08 -14.58 4.47
N ILE A 68 -12.95 -14.83 3.49
CA ILE A 68 -14.37 -14.47 3.50
C ILE A 68 -15.18 -15.73 3.24
N GLY A 69 -15.72 -16.34 4.29
CA GLY A 69 -16.29 -17.69 4.19
C GLY A 69 -15.24 -18.67 3.67
N GLU A 70 -15.50 -19.28 2.52
CA GLU A 70 -14.58 -20.20 1.83
C GLU A 70 -13.63 -19.49 0.85
N THR A 71 -13.85 -18.20 0.57
CA THR A 71 -13.05 -17.45 -0.41
C THR A 71 -11.77 -16.91 0.22
N VAL A 72 -10.63 -17.19 -0.41
CA VAL A 72 -9.31 -16.68 0.02
C VAL A 72 -8.80 -15.68 -1.02
N ILE A 73 -8.60 -14.43 -0.59
CA ILE A 73 -8.07 -13.36 -1.46
C ILE A 73 -6.64 -13.08 -1.06
N THR A 74 -5.69 -13.17 -2.00
CA THR A 74 -4.28 -12.82 -1.78
C THR A 74 -3.87 -11.64 -2.65
N LEU A 75 -3.39 -10.58 -2.00
CA LEU A 75 -2.96 -9.32 -2.59
C LEU A 75 -1.46 -9.15 -2.41
N ALA A 76 -0.75 -8.71 -3.45
CA ALA A 76 0.68 -8.38 -3.38
C ALA A 76 0.93 -6.90 -3.60
N VAL A 77 1.75 -6.28 -2.75
CA VAL A 77 2.15 -4.86 -2.89
C VAL A 77 2.89 -4.64 -4.22
N GLN A 78 2.60 -3.52 -4.88
CA GLN A 78 3.02 -3.12 -6.24
C GLN A 78 2.36 -3.90 -7.40
N PHE A 79 1.35 -4.72 -7.13
CA PHE A 79 0.62 -5.46 -8.17
C PHE A 79 -0.81 -4.96 -8.35
N LYS A 80 -1.27 -5.04 -9.59
CA LYS A 80 -2.63 -4.68 -10.05
C LYS A 80 -3.56 -5.89 -10.17
N ARG A 81 -3.25 -6.95 -9.43
CA ARG A 81 -3.91 -8.25 -9.50
C ARG A 81 -4.00 -8.89 -8.12
N ALA A 82 -5.09 -9.62 -7.89
CA ALA A 82 -5.28 -10.51 -6.76
C ALA A 82 -5.34 -11.97 -7.24
N LEU A 83 -5.04 -12.89 -6.33
CA LEU A 83 -5.52 -14.27 -6.42
C LEU A 83 -6.79 -14.37 -5.59
N VAL A 84 -7.90 -14.78 -6.20
CA VAL A 84 -9.18 -15.05 -5.55
C VAL A 84 -9.39 -16.55 -5.66
N ASN A 85 -9.15 -17.25 -4.56
CA ASN A 85 -8.87 -18.69 -4.55
C ASN A 85 -7.68 -19.00 -5.48
N GLN A 86 -7.93 -19.70 -6.60
CA GLN A 86 -6.94 -20.01 -7.63
C GLN A 86 -7.09 -19.12 -8.86
N ASP A 87 -8.17 -18.33 -8.94
CA ASP A 87 -8.46 -17.46 -10.06
C ASP A 87 -7.81 -16.08 -9.88
N ARG A 88 -7.67 -15.35 -10.98
CA ARG A 88 -7.00 -14.05 -11.02
C ARG A 88 -8.03 -12.96 -11.23
N ASP A 89 -7.89 -11.90 -10.46
CA ASP A 89 -8.75 -10.72 -10.57
C ASP A 89 -7.89 -9.47 -10.75
N ASP A 90 -8.04 -8.81 -11.89
CA ASP A 90 -7.28 -7.62 -12.28
C ASP A 90 -8.01 -6.35 -11.89
N PHE A 91 -7.25 -5.34 -11.46
CA PHE A 91 -7.79 -4.04 -11.09
C PHE A 91 -6.88 -2.90 -11.56
N ASP A 92 -7.42 -1.69 -11.59
CA ASP A 92 -6.83 -0.58 -12.37
C ASP A 92 -5.82 0.29 -11.62
N ALA A 93 -5.52 -0.02 -10.35
CA ALA A 93 -4.49 0.64 -9.55
C ALA A 93 -3.79 -0.35 -8.61
N PRO A 94 -2.48 -0.22 -8.38
CA PRO A 94 -1.74 -1.23 -7.63
C PRO A 94 -2.17 -1.27 -6.15
N VAL A 95 -1.93 -2.40 -5.51
CA VAL A 95 -1.89 -2.48 -4.04
C VAL A 95 -0.68 -1.71 -3.56
N GLU A 96 -0.87 -0.76 -2.65
CA GLU A 96 0.21 0.11 -2.19
C GLU A 96 0.48 -0.08 -0.69
N LEU A 97 1.75 -0.02 -0.30
CA LEU A 97 2.14 0.09 1.11
C LEU A 97 2.51 1.55 1.38
N ILE A 98 1.65 2.28 2.08
CA ILE A 98 1.86 3.69 2.42
C ILE A 98 1.90 3.80 3.94
N GLN A 99 3.03 4.26 4.49
CA GLN A 99 3.22 4.42 5.94
C GLN A 99 2.82 3.16 6.73
N ASN A 100 3.33 1.99 6.30
CA ASN A 100 3.03 0.67 6.87
C ASN A 100 1.55 0.23 6.83
N THR A 101 0.72 0.91 6.03
CA THR A 101 -0.67 0.54 5.80
C THR A 101 -0.85 0.06 4.37
N THR A 102 -1.49 -1.09 4.20
CA THR A 102 -1.81 -1.64 2.88
C THR A 102 -3.09 -1.00 2.35
N TYR A 103 -2.97 -0.38 1.19
CA TYR A 103 -4.02 0.32 0.47
C TYR A 103 -4.41 -0.45 -0.78
N VAL A 104 -5.70 -0.57 -1.02
CA VAL A 104 -6.26 -1.35 -2.13
C VAL A 104 -7.35 -0.50 -2.81
N PRO A 105 -7.54 -0.60 -4.14
CA PRO A 105 -8.61 0.12 -4.82
C PRO A 105 -9.98 -0.24 -4.23
N LEU A 106 -10.77 0.78 -3.90
CA LEU A 106 -12.12 0.61 -3.37
C LEU A 106 -13.03 -0.21 -4.30
N ARG A 107 -12.86 -0.05 -5.62
CA ARG A 107 -13.66 -0.79 -6.61
C ARG A 107 -13.40 -2.30 -6.52
N PHE A 108 -12.14 -2.70 -6.35
CA PHE A 108 -11.78 -4.11 -6.16
C PHE A 108 -12.48 -4.69 -4.93
N VAL A 109 -12.45 -3.96 -3.80
CA VAL A 109 -13.16 -4.36 -2.57
C VAL A 109 -14.66 -4.58 -2.84
N SER A 110 -15.31 -3.69 -3.58
CA SER A 110 -16.73 -3.84 -3.94
C SER A 110 -17.00 -5.10 -4.78
N GLN A 111 -16.17 -5.34 -5.80
CA GLN A 111 -16.38 -6.43 -6.75
C GLN A 111 -16.06 -7.79 -6.14
N THR A 112 -14.91 -7.93 -5.50
CA THR A 112 -14.37 -9.22 -5.07
C THR A 112 -14.89 -9.67 -3.72
N MET A 113 -15.23 -8.73 -2.83
CA MET A 113 -15.79 -9.05 -1.51
C MET A 113 -17.33 -9.10 -1.53
N GLY A 114 -17.97 -8.81 -2.67
CA GLY A 114 -19.44 -8.74 -2.78
C GLY A 114 -20.06 -7.55 -2.04
N ALA A 115 -19.26 -6.53 -1.70
CA ALA A 115 -19.70 -5.37 -0.95
C ALA A 115 -20.36 -4.33 -1.87
N GLU A 116 -21.50 -3.77 -1.44
CA GLU A 116 -22.07 -2.59 -2.07
C GLU A 116 -21.24 -1.35 -1.68
N VAL A 117 -20.94 -0.48 -2.65
CA VAL A 117 -20.25 0.78 -2.40
C VAL A 117 -21.07 1.96 -2.89
N LYS A 118 -21.37 2.88 -1.97
CA LYS A 118 -22.04 4.16 -2.26
C LYS A 118 -21.04 5.30 -2.13
N TRP A 119 -20.91 6.10 -3.17
CA TRP A 119 -20.01 7.26 -3.18
C TRP A 119 -20.81 8.56 -3.01
N ASP A 120 -20.48 9.35 -1.99
CA ASP A 120 -20.97 10.72 -1.84
C ASP A 120 -19.92 11.70 -2.36
N GLN A 121 -20.24 12.36 -3.47
CA GLN A 121 -19.35 13.30 -4.13
C GLN A 121 -19.18 14.63 -3.36
N LYS A 122 -20.17 15.03 -2.55
CA LYS A 122 -20.15 16.28 -1.78
C LYS A 122 -19.25 16.13 -0.56
N THR A 123 -19.41 15.03 0.17
CA THR A 123 -18.62 14.77 1.38
C THR A 123 -17.29 14.08 1.09
N LYS A 124 -17.11 13.52 -0.12
CA LYS A 124 -15.96 12.70 -0.51
C LYS A 124 -15.82 11.47 0.38
N GLU A 125 -16.94 10.81 0.59
CA GLU A 125 -17.06 9.65 1.45
C GLU A 125 -17.51 8.45 0.63
N ALA A 126 -16.86 7.31 0.86
CA ALA A 126 -17.28 6.02 0.36
C ALA A 126 -17.93 5.26 1.51
N THR A 127 -19.18 4.85 1.33
CA THR A 127 -19.83 3.91 2.23
C THR A 127 -19.68 2.51 1.65
N VAL A 128 -19.04 1.61 2.37
CA VAL A 128 -18.93 0.18 2.03
C VAL A 128 -19.91 -0.58 2.90
N ILE A 129 -20.71 -1.43 2.28
CA ILE A 129 -21.79 -2.20 2.92
C ILE A 129 -21.56 -3.67 2.56
N LEU A 130 -21.47 -4.53 3.57
CA LEU A 130 -21.41 -5.99 3.40
C LEU A 130 -22.36 -6.62 4.43
N ASP A 131 -23.37 -7.32 3.93
CA ASP A 131 -24.46 -7.88 4.75
C ASP A 131 -25.13 -6.81 5.65
N ASP A 132 -25.07 -6.99 6.98
CA ASP A 132 -25.60 -6.06 7.98
C ASP A 132 -24.57 -5.04 8.48
N LYS A 133 -23.34 -5.06 7.94
CA LYS A 133 -22.23 -4.20 8.35
C LYS A 133 -22.01 -3.07 7.36
N GLN A 134 -21.70 -1.90 7.92
CA GLN A 134 -21.43 -0.70 7.15
C GLN A 134 -20.23 0.04 7.74
N VAL A 135 -19.32 0.48 6.86
CA VAL A 135 -18.20 1.35 7.21
C VAL A 135 -18.15 2.53 6.25
N VAL A 136 -17.92 3.72 6.79
CA VAL A 136 -17.74 4.94 6.02
C VAL A 136 -16.26 5.25 5.93
N VAL A 137 -15.72 5.27 4.72
CA VAL A 137 -14.34 5.67 4.43
C VAL A 137 -14.33 7.11 3.92
N LYS A 138 -13.75 8.01 4.72
CA LYS A 138 -13.55 9.41 4.33
C LYS A 138 -12.18 9.57 3.71
N LEU A 139 -12.08 10.41 2.68
CA LEU A 139 -10.78 10.78 2.15
C LEU A 139 -10.00 11.60 3.18
N MET A 140 -8.79 11.15 3.50
CA MET A 140 -7.86 11.91 4.32
C MET A 140 -7.42 13.16 3.57
N LYS A 141 -7.24 14.25 4.31
CA LYS A 141 -6.52 15.40 3.79
C LYS A 141 -5.04 15.03 3.69
N PRO A 142 -4.37 15.23 2.53
CA PRO A 142 -2.94 14.98 2.43
C PRO A 142 -2.20 15.74 3.53
N LYS A 143 -1.43 15.02 4.34
CA LYS A 143 -0.61 15.62 5.42
C LYS A 143 0.34 16.69 4.87
N TYR A 144 0.78 16.50 3.62
CA TYR A 144 1.68 17.42 2.92
C TYR A 144 1.02 17.91 1.64
N GLN A 145 1.00 19.22 1.46
CA GLN A 145 0.53 19.87 0.24
C GLN A 145 1.75 20.20 -0.61
N VAL A 146 2.08 19.31 -1.55
CA VAL A 146 3.10 19.60 -2.56
C VAL A 146 2.49 20.57 -3.59
N PRO A 147 3.10 21.76 -3.79
CA PRO A 147 2.62 22.72 -4.80
C PRO A 147 2.48 22.05 -6.16
N THR A 148 1.40 22.35 -6.90
CA THR A 148 1.08 21.66 -8.16
C THR A 148 2.23 21.72 -9.17
N ASN A 149 2.91 22.87 -9.28
CA ASN A 149 4.08 23.07 -10.14
C ASN A 149 5.33 22.32 -9.67
N GLN A 150 5.36 21.87 -8.41
CA GLN A 150 6.42 21.05 -7.84
C GLN A 150 6.04 19.57 -7.78
N ARG A 151 4.86 19.14 -8.21
CA ARG A 151 4.55 17.71 -8.23
C ARG A 151 5.42 17.01 -9.28
N LEU A 152 5.92 15.83 -8.93
CA LEU A 152 6.55 14.92 -9.88
C LEU A 152 5.57 14.63 -11.02
N SER A 153 5.91 15.08 -12.23
CA SER A 153 5.18 14.71 -13.45
C SER A 153 5.59 13.31 -13.89
N ASP A 154 4.72 12.65 -14.65
CA ASP A 154 5.01 11.33 -15.22
C ASP A 154 6.31 11.35 -16.03
N THR A 155 6.55 12.40 -16.82
CA THR A 155 7.81 12.58 -17.55
C THR A 155 9.02 12.65 -16.62
N ARG A 156 8.91 13.34 -15.47
CA ARG A 156 10.03 13.39 -14.50
C ARG A 156 10.27 12.02 -13.89
N ILE A 157 9.22 11.31 -13.50
CA ILE A 157 9.32 9.96 -12.94
C ILE A 157 9.96 9.01 -13.96
N ALA A 158 9.55 9.09 -15.23
CA ALA A 158 10.11 8.32 -16.33
C ALA A 158 11.63 8.50 -16.43
N ARG A 159 12.08 9.76 -16.46
CA ARG A 159 13.49 10.10 -16.55
C ARG A 159 14.27 9.65 -15.32
N LEU A 160 13.72 9.77 -14.12
CA LEU A 160 14.38 9.25 -12.92
C LEU A 160 14.51 7.72 -12.97
N SER A 161 13.46 7.01 -13.38
CA SER A 161 13.49 5.54 -13.55
C SER A 161 14.53 5.10 -14.58
N GLU A 162 14.53 5.73 -15.76
CA GLU A 162 15.49 5.46 -16.83
C GLU A 162 16.93 5.64 -16.33
N LYS A 163 17.22 6.76 -15.65
CA LYS A 163 18.57 7.02 -15.12
C LYS A 163 18.95 6.09 -13.98
N LEU A 164 18.00 5.62 -13.18
CA LEU A 164 18.27 4.58 -12.18
C LEU A 164 18.64 3.25 -12.85
N ASN A 165 18.00 2.89 -13.96
CA ASN A 165 18.36 1.69 -14.73
C ASN A 165 19.76 1.83 -15.34
N GLU A 166 20.07 2.96 -15.97
CA GLU A 166 21.41 3.26 -16.51
C GLU A 166 22.50 3.30 -15.43
N ALA A 167 22.18 3.74 -14.22
CA ALA A 167 23.13 3.78 -13.11
C ALA A 167 23.54 2.39 -12.59
N SER A 168 22.86 1.32 -12.99
CA SER A 168 23.26 -0.06 -12.70
C SER A 168 24.49 -0.50 -13.51
N ASP A 169 24.68 0.06 -14.71
CA ASP A 169 25.81 -0.25 -15.60
C ASP A 169 26.44 1.02 -16.16
N LEU A 170 27.61 1.36 -15.60
CA LEU A 170 28.35 2.56 -15.97
C LEU A 170 29.20 2.39 -17.25
N SER A 171 29.21 1.21 -17.89
CA SER A 171 30.06 0.91 -19.05
C SER A 171 29.88 1.89 -20.22
N LYS A 172 28.68 2.46 -20.37
CA LYS A 172 28.33 3.42 -21.42
C LYS A 172 28.44 4.89 -20.99
N VAL A 173 28.81 5.17 -19.74
CA VAL A 173 28.78 6.51 -19.14
C VAL A 173 30.20 7.07 -18.96
N LYS A 174 30.65 7.92 -19.88
CA LYS A 174 32.02 8.50 -19.84
C LYS A 174 32.25 9.48 -18.69
N GLN A 175 31.28 10.36 -18.41
CA GLN A 175 31.37 11.41 -17.39
C GLN A 175 30.25 11.25 -16.37
N VAL A 176 30.36 10.23 -15.50
CA VAL A 176 29.33 9.80 -14.54
C VAL A 176 28.75 10.99 -13.75
N ARG A 177 29.60 11.85 -13.17
CA ARG A 177 29.12 13.01 -12.39
C ARG A 177 28.28 13.95 -13.23
N THR A 178 28.80 14.44 -14.36
CA THR A 178 28.10 15.38 -15.24
C THR A 178 26.78 14.82 -15.73
N TYR A 179 26.80 13.54 -16.10
CA TYR A 179 25.65 12.85 -16.70
C TYR A 179 24.49 12.69 -15.72
N PHE A 180 24.77 12.31 -14.47
CA PHE A 180 23.73 12.04 -13.47
C PHE A 180 23.33 13.25 -12.61
N LYS A 181 24.12 14.34 -12.59
CA LYS A 181 23.86 15.54 -11.79
C LYS A 181 22.44 16.13 -11.89
N PRO A 182 21.76 16.11 -13.06
CA PRO A 182 20.38 16.59 -13.15
C PRO A 182 19.35 15.71 -12.43
N TYR A 183 19.70 14.46 -12.12
CA TYR A 183 18.77 13.42 -11.66
C TYR A 183 19.06 12.96 -10.24
N PHE A 184 20.33 12.96 -9.84
CA PHE A 184 20.79 12.42 -8.56
C PHE A 184 21.50 13.49 -7.74
N THR A 185 21.49 13.32 -6.42
CA THR A 185 22.29 14.15 -5.52
C THR A 185 23.78 13.80 -5.65
N ASP A 186 24.66 14.73 -5.31
CA ASP A 186 26.11 14.48 -5.35
C ASP A 186 26.51 13.29 -4.45
N ARG A 187 25.77 13.11 -3.35
CA ARG A 187 25.89 11.95 -2.45
C ARG A 187 25.62 10.63 -3.17
N LEU A 188 24.47 10.50 -3.83
CA LEU A 188 24.14 9.27 -4.55
C LEU A 188 25.11 9.01 -5.70
N ILE A 189 25.51 10.06 -6.42
CA ILE A 189 26.51 9.95 -7.49
C ILE A 189 27.84 9.43 -6.95
N GLN A 190 28.29 9.94 -5.80
CA GLN A 190 29.50 9.45 -5.14
C GLN A 190 29.39 7.96 -4.82
N GLN A 191 28.27 7.53 -4.23
CA GLN A 191 28.02 6.12 -3.92
C GLN A 191 28.05 5.25 -5.19
N ILE A 192 27.40 5.67 -6.27
CA ILE A 192 27.38 4.96 -7.56
C ILE A 192 28.81 4.78 -8.11
N ILE A 193 29.66 5.81 -7.99
CA ILE A 193 31.05 5.72 -8.45
C ILE A 193 31.86 4.74 -7.60
N GLU A 194 31.72 4.82 -6.26
CA GLU A 194 32.43 3.94 -5.32
C GLU A 194 32.02 2.47 -5.46
N GLN A 195 30.76 2.21 -5.81
CA GLN A 195 30.20 0.86 -5.98
C GLN A 195 30.27 0.35 -7.42
N GLU A 196 30.84 1.14 -8.34
CA GLU A 196 30.89 0.84 -9.78
C GLU A 196 29.51 0.55 -10.41
N GLY A 197 28.48 1.25 -9.90
CA GLY A 197 27.08 1.11 -10.29
C GLY A 197 26.15 0.89 -9.10
N LEU A 198 24.85 0.93 -9.35
CA LEU A 198 23.84 0.44 -8.41
C LEU A 198 23.79 -1.10 -8.43
N HIS A 199 23.32 -1.69 -7.34
CA HIS A 199 23.02 -3.13 -7.30
C HIS A 199 21.96 -3.53 -8.34
N PHE A 200 21.92 -4.82 -8.66
CA PHE A 200 21.01 -5.40 -9.65
C PHE A 200 21.21 -4.93 -11.10
N LYS A 201 22.42 -5.18 -11.61
CA LYS A 201 22.73 -5.08 -13.04
C LYS A 201 21.70 -5.86 -13.86
N GLU A 202 21.37 -5.33 -15.05
CA GLU A 202 20.49 -5.96 -16.05
C GLU A 202 18.99 -5.99 -15.71
N MET A 203 18.55 -5.43 -14.57
CA MET A 203 17.13 -5.24 -14.30
C MET A 203 16.60 -3.97 -14.95
N ASN A 204 15.52 -4.11 -15.73
CA ASN A 204 14.86 -2.99 -16.39
C ASN A 204 13.51 -2.71 -15.72
N PHE A 205 13.55 -1.90 -14.65
CA PHE A 205 12.34 -1.45 -13.96
C PHE A 205 11.55 -0.51 -14.89
N ASP A 206 10.29 -0.86 -15.14
CA ASP A 206 9.39 -0.08 -15.99
C ASP A 206 8.56 0.94 -15.20
N MET A 207 7.85 1.81 -15.93
CA MET A 207 6.94 2.79 -15.34
C MET A 207 5.57 2.24 -14.95
N ASN A 208 5.17 1.07 -15.47
CA ASN A 208 3.85 0.50 -15.21
C ASN A 208 3.71 0.04 -13.76
N THR A 209 4.84 -0.29 -13.11
CA THR A 209 4.93 -0.64 -11.70
C THR A 209 5.30 0.55 -10.80
N ALA A 210 5.45 1.76 -11.36
CA ALA A 210 5.92 2.92 -10.60
C ALA A 210 4.83 3.51 -9.68
N THR A 211 5.14 3.57 -8.39
CA THR A 211 4.32 4.23 -7.38
C THR A 211 5.10 5.36 -6.72
N VAL A 212 4.50 6.56 -6.62
CA VAL A 212 5.10 7.71 -5.91
C VAL A 212 4.31 8.07 -4.67
N ASN A 213 4.99 8.13 -3.52
CA ASN A 213 4.41 8.49 -2.23
C ASN A 213 5.17 9.67 -1.61
N TYR A 214 4.48 10.79 -1.42
CA TYR A 214 5.10 11.99 -0.83
C TYR A 214 5.24 11.83 0.69
N ALA A 215 6.46 12.02 1.19
CA ALA A 215 6.80 11.98 2.60
C ALA A 215 6.92 13.40 3.22
N SER A 216 7.08 14.44 2.38
CA SER A 216 6.94 15.85 2.74
C SER A 216 6.61 16.69 1.50
N ASN A 217 6.64 18.02 1.61
CA ASN A 217 6.60 18.92 0.45
C ASN A 217 7.89 18.88 -0.39
N THR A 218 8.97 18.31 0.13
CA THR A 218 10.30 18.25 -0.49
C THR A 218 10.88 16.83 -0.54
N SER A 219 10.14 15.80 -0.13
CA SER A 219 10.58 14.41 -0.20
C SER A 219 9.47 13.47 -0.67
N ALA A 220 9.87 12.46 -1.44
CA ALA A 220 9.00 11.41 -1.95
C ALA A 220 9.74 10.08 -2.03
N MET A 221 8.98 8.99 -2.03
CA MET A 221 9.46 7.66 -2.34
C MET A 221 8.92 7.25 -3.71
N LEU A 222 9.82 6.85 -4.63
CA LEU A 222 9.46 6.14 -5.85
C LEU A 222 9.72 4.64 -5.62
N ILE A 223 8.68 3.84 -5.76
CA ILE A 223 8.72 2.39 -5.61
C ILE A 223 8.44 1.77 -6.98
N GLN A 224 9.24 0.77 -7.35
CA GLN A 224 9.06 0.00 -8.58
C GLN A 224 9.33 -1.47 -8.31
N SER A 225 8.68 -2.34 -9.06
CA SER A 225 8.90 -3.78 -9.00
C SER A 225 9.21 -4.33 -10.38
N TYR A 226 10.10 -5.32 -10.44
CA TYR A 226 10.51 -6.02 -11.66
C TYR A 226 10.38 -7.53 -11.44
N ILE A 227 9.73 -8.21 -12.38
CA ILE A 227 9.69 -9.67 -12.44
C ILE A 227 10.63 -10.11 -13.56
N PRO A 228 11.64 -10.94 -13.27
CA PRO A 228 12.49 -11.52 -14.31
C PRO A 228 11.69 -12.39 -15.28
N GLY A 229 11.99 -12.27 -16.58
CA GLY A 229 11.27 -12.98 -17.65
C GLY A 229 11.38 -14.51 -17.65
N ASN A 230 12.34 -15.10 -16.92
CA ASN A 230 12.37 -16.55 -16.71
C ASN A 230 11.36 -16.91 -15.60
N ILE A 231 10.12 -17.01 -16.02
CA ILE A 231 8.98 -17.50 -15.25
C ILE A 231 9.29 -18.94 -14.81
N LEU A 232 9.76 -19.09 -13.57
CA LEU A 232 9.79 -20.41 -12.94
C LEU A 232 8.35 -20.94 -12.96
N THR A 233 8.16 -22.10 -13.58
CA THR A 233 6.88 -22.82 -13.65
C THR A 233 6.55 -23.36 -12.25
N GLY A 234 6.09 -22.49 -11.37
CA GLY A 234 5.83 -22.82 -9.97
C GLY A 234 4.83 -21.88 -9.33
N GLU A 235 4.47 -22.21 -8.08
CA GLU A 235 3.50 -21.45 -7.28
C GLU A 235 4.02 -20.06 -6.84
N LEU A 236 5.32 -19.79 -6.97
CA LEU A 236 5.97 -18.56 -6.52
C LEU A 236 6.83 -17.92 -7.61
N HIS A 237 6.81 -16.58 -7.68
CA HIS A 237 7.66 -15.75 -8.52
C HIS A 237 8.59 -14.86 -7.71
N TYR A 238 9.82 -14.67 -8.21
CA TYR A 238 10.73 -13.67 -7.69
C TYR A 238 10.34 -12.28 -8.18
N VAL A 239 10.37 -11.32 -7.26
CA VAL A 239 10.14 -9.90 -7.51
C VAL A 239 11.30 -9.13 -6.92
N PHE A 240 11.92 -8.30 -7.74
CA PHE A 240 12.89 -7.32 -7.31
C PHE A 240 12.16 -6.00 -7.11
N ASP A 241 12.15 -5.49 -5.89
CA ASP A 241 11.65 -4.16 -5.57
C ASP A 241 12.83 -3.18 -5.53
N ARG A 242 12.60 -1.97 -6.03
CA ARG A 242 13.48 -0.82 -5.86
C ARG A 242 12.72 0.31 -5.19
N GLU A 243 13.32 0.89 -4.17
CA GLU A 243 12.83 2.05 -3.43
C GLU A 243 13.84 3.20 -3.57
N ALA A 244 13.43 4.25 -4.27
CA ALA A 244 14.23 5.45 -4.49
C ALA A 244 13.67 6.60 -3.65
N HIS A 245 14.44 7.04 -2.66
CA HIS A 245 14.18 8.28 -1.93
C HIS A 245 14.55 9.47 -2.81
N ILE A 246 13.58 10.34 -3.07
CA ILE A 246 13.71 11.52 -3.92
C ILE A 246 13.55 12.76 -3.04
N ILE A 247 14.43 13.74 -3.22
CA ILE A 247 14.36 15.04 -2.56
C ILE A 247 14.24 16.17 -3.57
N TYR A 248 13.52 17.22 -3.23
CA TYR A 248 13.47 18.45 -4.01
C TYR A 248 14.63 19.35 -3.62
N ALA A 249 15.60 19.52 -4.51
CA ALA A 249 16.79 20.32 -4.28
C ALA A 249 17.15 21.12 -5.54
N ASN A 250 17.48 22.40 -5.35
CA ASN A 250 17.90 23.31 -6.43
C ASN A 250 16.91 23.35 -7.61
N GLY A 251 15.61 23.42 -7.30
CA GLY A 251 14.54 23.53 -8.30
C GLY A 251 14.13 22.21 -8.97
N ALA A 252 14.73 21.07 -8.60
CA ALA A 252 14.45 19.77 -9.22
C ALA A 252 14.35 18.62 -8.20
N TRP A 253 13.50 17.65 -8.49
CA TRP A 253 13.42 16.39 -7.75
C TRP A 253 14.55 15.46 -8.13
N LYS A 254 15.43 15.12 -7.18
CA LYS A 254 16.60 14.27 -7.40
C LYS A 254 16.57 13.05 -6.51
N VAL A 255 17.02 11.90 -7.01
CA VAL A 255 17.19 10.71 -6.17
C VAL A 255 18.38 10.94 -5.24
N ASP A 256 18.15 10.75 -3.95
CA ASP A 256 19.17 10.89 -2.90
C ASP A 256 19.68 9.55 -2.38
N LYS A 257 18.81 8.54 -2.35
CA LYS A 257 19.15 7.20 -1.89
C LYS A 257 18.33 6.17 -2.65
N VAL A 258 18.93 5.01 -2.88
CA VAL A 258 18.29 3.84 -3.46
C VAL A 258 18.49 2.67 -2.51
N SER A 259 17.44 1.88 -2.35
CA SER A 259 17.48 0.57 -1.72
C SER A 259 16.71 -0.43 -2.56
N ASP A 260 17.02 -1.68 -2.38
CA ASP A 260 16.52 -2.75 -3.22
C ASP A 260 16.25 -4.01 -2.38
N HIS A 261 15.32 -4.83 -2.83
CA HIS A 261 14.89 -6.01 -2.09
C HIS A 261 14.40 -7.11 -3.03
N LEU A 262 14.90 -8.33 -2.85
CA LEU A 262 14.36 -9.52 -3.49
C LEU A 262 13.33 -10.18 -2.58
N ARG A 263 12.16 -10.46 -3.12
CA ARG A 263 11.11 -11.25 -2.45
C ARG A 263 10.50 -12.28 -3.38
N GLN A 264 9.80 -13.23 -2.80
CA GLN A 264 8.93 -14.16 -3.53
C GLN A 264 7.47 -13.79 -3.28
N ILE A 265 6.63 -13.88 -4.30
CA ILE A 265 5.17 -13.78 -4.17
C ILE A 265 4.50 -14.99 -4.79
N PRO A 266 3.24 -15.31 -4.43
CA PRO A 266 2.42 -16.22 -5.23
C PRO A 266 2.45 -15.84 -6.71
N ASN A 267 2.44 -16.85 -7.58
CA ASN A 267 2.41 -16.65 -9.02
C ASN A 267 1.12 -15.90 -9.42
N MET A 268 1.29 -14.61 -9.70
CA MET A 268 0.24 -13.73 -10.20
C MET A 268 0.39 -13.44 -11.69
N SER A 269 1.37 -14.00 -12.41
CA SER A 269 1.53 -13.78 -13.86
C SER A 269 0.58 -14.67 -14.63
N LEU A 270 -0.06 -14.18 -15.70
CA LEU A 270 -0.72 -15.08 -16.66
C LEU A 270 0.32 -16.17 -17.00
N GLU A 271 -0.07 -17.45 -17.00
CA GLU A 271 0.71 -18.37 -17.83
C GLU A 271 0.84 -17.67 -19.19
N PRO A 272 2.05 -17.61 -19.80
CA PRO A 272 2.08 -17.26 -21.20
C PRO A 272 1.17 -18.28 -21.86
N ASP A 273 0.05 -17.82 -22.42
CA ASP A 273 -0.60 -18.59 -23.47
C ASP A 273 0.54 -19.00 -24.40
N LEU A 274 0.72 -20.32 -24.54
CA LEU A 274 1.55 -20.89 -25.59
C LEU A 274 1.01 -20.32 -26.91
N GLN A 275 1.63 -19.26 -27.41
CA GLN A 275 1.45 -18.73 -28.76
C GLN A 275 2.81 -18.39 -29.35
#